data_AF-A0A930QMU1-F1
#
_entry.id   AF-A0A930QMU1-F1
#
_cell.length_a   1.000
_cell.length_b   1.000
_cell.length_c   1.000
_cell.angle_alpha   90.00
_cell.angle_beta   90.00
_cell.angle_gamma   90.00
#
_symmetry.space_group_name_H-M   'P 1'
#
loop_
_entity.id
_entity.type
_entity.pdbx_description
1 polymer ?
#
loop_
_entity_poly.entity_id
_entity_poly.type
_entity_poly.pdbx_seq_one_letter_code
_entity_poly.pdbx_strand_id
1 'polypeptide(L)'
;MAEGIVLQNGGGGGASDELTATAANVLAGRTYVGADTEDEAGAGTMPDNGAMQRVLRAGENIPIPEGYHNGSGTVRAAPLAEQTPGNATAGDILRGKTTWSNGGRVDGSIPIIDTMGNGDGRGNNSPWFGIDGNNQTFWVELLHRVAYYTRSDGKPHVTIDAAALGNAIKEQVLQGARFSCQYGINVEGTIPTWHASGDIGGQKVIDAFQSTAFAGDYGVKGRGVFMRILGGVYTEPGTMWCFAPANTILPHNIREGVPILGTFGTMKDYAASCVPFDGAHFDGTHISGWASGSFRYPTTQTWKPLQVGDFGYTGISSQSPSSYNLTWAFTPTVHLGAFRRARITAFIDIRNCQFVYRGGVRGYAAMSVSFMRIVGGNQGARIVHGAGAATGGFQQHDAGVYQFDIPVETFNEPVVIMVNADISQVQRIPQKDALVRAGVSRVELIA
;
A
#
# COMPACT_ATOMS: atom_id res chain seq x y z
N MET A 1 82.31 -10.08 82.54
CA MET A 1 82.83 -10.73 83.76
C MET A 1 84.19 -10.17 84.06
N ALA A 2 84.36 -9.41 85.16
CA ALA A 2 85.69 -9.12 85.65
C ALA A 2 86.24 -10.40 86.31
N GLU A 3 87.20 -11.04 85.67
CA GLU A 3 88.03 -12.09 86.26
C GLU A 3 89.20 -11.43 86.99
N GLY A 4 89.03 -11.20 88.31
CA GLY A 4 90.08 -10.81 89.26
C GLY A 4 90.57 -9.36 89.19
N ILE A 5 91.17 -8.75 90.22
CA ILE A 5 91.64 -9.21 91.53
C ILE A 5 92.03 -7.94 92.32
N VAL A 6 91.78 -7.87 93.63
CA VAL A 6 92.75 -7.26 94.56
C VAL A 6 93.01 -8.29 95.65
N LEU A 7 94.06 -9.07 95.43
CA LEU A 7 94.81 -9.76 96.47
C LEU A 7 96.03 -8.87 96.71
N GLN A 8 96.11 -8.18 97.85
CA GLN A 8 97.39 -7.68 98.32
C GLN A 8 97.54 -7.92 99.82
N ASN A 9 98.30 -8.97 100.14
CA ASN A 9 99.11 -9.03 101.35
C ASN A 9 100.27 -8.05 101.16
N GLY A 10 100.22 -6.86 101.76
CA GLY A 10 101.37 -5.95 101.88
C GLY A 10 101.04 -4.50 101.55
N GLY A 11 101.32 -3.60 102.50
CA GLY A 11 100.86 -2.21 102.56
C GLY A 11 101.20 -1.34 101.34
N GLY A 12 100.24 -0.47 100.99
CA GLY A 12 100.38 0.60 100.00
C GLY A 12 99.35 0.60 98.87
N GLY A 13 98.18 -0.02 99.04
CA GLY A 13 97.05 0.07 98.11
C GLY A 13 96.01 1.08 98.60
N GLY A 14 95.39 1.82 97.68
CA GLY A 14 94.36 2.82 97.99
C GLY A 14 93.28 2.28 98.91
N ALA A 15 92.89 3.08 99.89
CA ALA A 15 91.78 2.72 100.76
C ALA A 15 90.48 2.64 99.94
N SER A 16 89.48 1.96 100.48
CA SER A 16 88.15 1.77 99.89
C SER A 16 87.53 3.07 99.40
N ASP A 17 87.86 4.21 100.01
CA ASP A 17 87.47 5.58 99.62
C ASP A 17 88.08 6.07 98.29
N GLU A 18 89.15 5.43 97.79
CA GLU A 18 89.73 5.66 96.47
C GLU A 18 89.10 4.78 95.37
N LEU A 19 88.21 3.84 95.72
CA LEU A 19 87.52 2.94 94.78
C LEU A 19 86.12 3.47 94.42
N THR A 20 85.62 3.09 93.24
CA THR A 20 84.28 3.50 92.77
C THR A 20 83.29 2.33 92.63
N ALA A 21 83.73 1.11 92.91
CA ALA A 21 82.85 -0.06 92.90
C ALA A 21 82.01 -0.06 94.18
N THR A 22 80.71 -0.25 94.03
CA THR A 22 79.78 -0.50 95.14
C THR A 22 79.22 -1.92 95.06
N ALA A 23 78.48 -2.35 96.09
CA ALA A 23 77.83 -3.66 96.09
C ALA A 23 76.98 -3.87 94.83
N ALA A 24 76.27 -2.83 94.38
CA ALA A 24 75.42 -2.86 93.19
C ALA A 24 76.20 -3.00 91.86
N ASN A 25 77.51 -2.79 91.86
CA ASN A 25 78.37 -2.96 90.68
C ASN A 25 79.05 -4.33 90.61
N VAL A 26 78.98 -5.13 91.68
CA VAL A 26 79.63 -6.44 91.79
C VAL A 26 78.59 -7.55 91.75
N LEU A 27 78.85 -8.58 90.93
CA LEU A 27 77.94 -9.72 90.74
C LEU A 27 77.58 -10.38 92.06
N ALA A 28 76.29 -10.66 92.27
CA ALA A 28 75.82 -11.38 93.44
C ALA A 28 76.58 -12.71 93.64
N GLY A 29 76.97 -12.99 94.88
CA GLY A 29 77.80 -14.16 95.23
C GLY A 29 79.30 -13.98 94.99
N ARG A 30 79.76 -12.80 94.55
CA ARG A 30 81.18 -12.41 94.55
C ARG A 30 81.49 -11.48 95.71
N THR A 31 82.73 -11.55 96.19
CA THR A 31 83.27 -10.63 97.19
C THR A 31 84.08 -9.55 96.53
N TYR A 32 84.12 -8.37 97.15
CA TYR A 32 84.90 -7.22 96.69
C TYR A 32 85.30 -6.32 97.87
N VAL A 33 86.24 -5.41 97.63
CA VAL A 33 86.49 -4.24 98.47
C VAL A 33 86.16 -3.03 97.59
N GLY A 34 85.41 -2.07 98.11
CA GLY A 34 84.90 -0.95 97.32
C GLY A 34 84.45 0.23 98.19
N ALA A 35 83.89 1.26 97.55
CA ALA A 35 83.56 2.56 98.15
C ALA A 35 82.66 2.49 99.40
N ASP A 36 81.94 1.38 99.56
CA ASP A 36 80.92 1.12 100.56
C ASP A 36 81.28 -0.03 101.51
N THR A 37 82.56 -0.45 101.57
CA THR A 37 82.99 -1.61 102.38
C THR A 37 83.97 -1.30 103.52
N GLU A 38 84.37 -0.04 103.73
CA GLU A 38 85.27 0.39 104.84
C GLU A 38 86.55 -0.47 104.98
N ASP A 39 87.25 -0.72 103.87
CA ASP A 39 88.44 -1.58 103.76
C ASP A 39 88.21 -3.08 104.10
N GLU A 40 86.97 -3.49 104.34
CA GLU A 40 86.58 -4.89 104.57
C GLU A 40 86.00 -5.55 103.31
N ALA A 41 85.88 -6.89 103.34
CA ALA A 41 85.30 -7.65 102.25
C ALA A 41 83.76 -7.52 102.25
N GLY A 42 83.22 -6.82 101.27
CA GLY A 42 81.79 -6.74 100.98
C GLY A 42 81.30 -7.87 100.06
N ALA A 43 79.98 -8.06 100.02
CA ALA A 43 79.31 -8.96 99.09
C ALA A 43 78.62 -8.17 97.97
N GLY A 44 78.86 -8.56 96.72
CA GLY A 44 78.17 -7.98 95.57
C GLY A 44 76.66 -8.25 95.60
N THR A 45 75.89 -7.33 95.06
CA THR A 45 74.42 -7.39 94.98
C THR A 45 73.88 -7.26 93.55
N MET A 46 74.73 -7.05 92.54
CA MET A 46 74.30 -6.95 91.13
C MET A 46 73.66 -8.29 90.68
N PRO A 47 72.39 -8.29 90.23
CA PRO A 47 71.74 -9.52 89.76
C PRO A 47 72.46 -10.14 88.55
N ASP A 48 72.53 -11.47 88.50
CA ASP A 48 72.92 -12.22 87.29
C ASP A 48 71.66 -12.56 86.48
N ASN A 49 71.44 -11.85 85.38
CA ASN A 49 70.32 -12.05 84.47
C ASN A 49 70.60 -13.12 83.40
N GLY A 50 71.82 -13.69 83.37
CA GLY A 50 72.20 -14.77 82.47
C GLY A 50 72.11 -14.42 80.98
N ALA A 51 71.67 -15.39 80.18
CA ALA A 51 71.46 -15.25 78.73
C ALA A 51 70.00 -14.93 78.42
N MET A 52 69.67 -13.64 78.29
CA MET A 52 68.31 -13.22 77.95
C MET A 52 67.91 -13.69 76.54
N GLN A 53 66.82 -14.47 76.44
CA GLN A 53 66.26 -14.92 75.15
C GLN A 53 64.82 -14.46 75.01
N ARG A 54 64.54 -13.66 73.98
CA ARG A 54 63.18 -13.17 73.70
C ARG A 54 62.91 -13.06 72.21
N VAL A 55 61.69 -13.38 71.81
CA VAL A 55 61.13 -13.02 70.50
C VAL A 55 60.16 -11.86 70.70
N LEU A 56 60.36 -10.76 69.98
CA LEU A 56 59.48 -9.60 69.99
C LEU A 56 58.58 -9.61 68.75
N ARG A 57 57.28 -9.44 68.98
CA ARG A 57 56.30 -9.10 67.94
C ARG A 57 56.25 -7.57 67.76
N ALA A 58 55.75 -7.13 66.60
CA ALA A 58 55.62 -5.72 66.26
C ALA A 58 54.76 -5.00 67.31
N GLY A 59 55.27 -3.90 67.84
CA GLY A 59 54.64 -3.12 68.90
C GLY A 59 54.94 -3.62 70.32
N GLU A 60 55.56 -4.79 70.49
CA GLU A 60 56.05 -5.24 71.79
C GLU A 60 57.35 -4.52 72.15
N ASN A 61 57.47 -4.19 73.44
CA ASN A 61 58.71 -3.74 74.05
C ASN A 61 59.04 -4.69 75.20
N ILE A 62 60.34 -4.89 75.46
CA ILE A 62 60.79 -5.62 76.64
C ILE A 62 61.75 -4.75 77.45
N PRO A 63 61.47 -4.50 78.74
CA PRO A 63 62.48 -3.89 79.61
C PRO A 63 63.63 -4.88 79.77
N ILE A 64 64.85 -4.42 79.53
CA ILE A 64 66.05 -5.18 79.82
C ILE A 64 66.36 -4.92 81.31
N PRO A 65 66.27 -5.94 82.20
CA PRO A 65 66.54 -5.73 83.61
C PRO A 65 67.99 -5.31 83.81
N GLU A 66 68.19 -4.36 84.73
CA GLU A 66 69.51 -3.95 85.19
C GLU A 66 70.23 -5.14 85.85
N GLY A 67 71.55 -5.21 85.68
CA GLY A 67 72.39 -6.31 86.17
C GLY A 67 73.27 -6.90 85.08
N TYR A 68 73.93 -8.01 85.41
CA TYR A 68 74.86 -8.69 84.53
C TYR A 68 74.14 -9.57 83.51
N HIS A 69 74.47 -9.42 82.23
CA HIS A 69 74.06 -10.33 81.16
C HIS A 69 75.31 -11.01 80.60
N ASN A 70 75.25 -12.32 80.38
CA ASN A 70 76.44 -13.12 80.08
C ASN A 70 76.94 -13.02 78.62
N GLY A 71 76.35 -12.13 77.82
CA GLY A 71 76.71 -11.88 76.42
C GLY A 71 76.25 -12.94 75.42
N SER A 72 75.62 -14.04 75.87
CA SER A 72 75.14 -15.12 74.98
C SER A 72 73.64 -15.03 74.64
N GLY A 73 72.94 -14.04 75.18
CA GLY A 73 71.51 -13.78 74.92
C GLY A 73 71.24 -13.18 73.55
N THR A 74 69.99 -13.27 73.06
CA THR A 74 69.54 -12.58 71.85
C THR A 74 68.07 -12.17 71.99
N VAL A 75 67.78 -10.95 71.56
CA VAL A 75 66.41 -10.50 71.31
C VAL A 75 66.17 -10.54 69.81
N ARG A 76 65.25 -11.39 69.34
CA ARG A 76 64.93 -11.59 67.92
C ARG A 76 63.56 -11.01 67.59
N ALA A 77 63.37 -10.54 66.36
CA ALA A 77 62.03 -10.23 65.87
C ALA A 77 61.33 -11.51 65.42
N ALA A 78 60.02 -11.63 65.68
CA ALA A 78 59.21 -12.68 65.07
C ALA A 78 59.20 -12.51 63.53
N PRO A 79 59.21 -13.60 62.75
CA PRO A 79 59.13 -13.51 61.29
C PRO A 79 57.92 -12.68 60.84
N LEU A 80 58.10 -11.79 59.86
CA LEU A 80 57.00 -10.93 59.38
C LEU A 80 55.82 -11.75 58.85
N ALA A 81 56.07 -12.94 58.29
CA ALA A 81 55.05 -13.86 57.82
C ALA A 81 54.08 -14.32 58.92
N GLU A 82 54.58 -14.61 60.13
CA GLU A 82 53.73 -14.98 61.27
C GLU A 82 52.88 -13.81 61.79
N GLN A 83 53.29 -12.59 61.47
CA GLN A 83 52.66 -11.37 61.95
C GLN A 83 51.73 -10.73 60.90
N THR A 84 51.81 -11.20 59.66
CA THR A 84 50.97 -10.77 58.54
C THR A 84 50.34 -11.98 57.84
N PRO A 85 49.68 -12.90 58.57
CA PRO A 85 49.04 -14.05 57.93
C PRO A 85 48.00 -13.54 56.93
N GLY A 86 48.13 -13.96 55.68
CA GLY A 86 47.25 -13.52 54.59
C GLY A 86 47.53 -14.28 53.31
N ASN A 87 46.54 -14.28 52.42
CA ASN A 87 46.58 -14.94 51.11
C ASN A 87 46.31 -13.96 49.96
N ALA A 88 46.36 -12.65 50.21
CA ALA A 88 46.09 -11.64 49.20
C ALA A 88 47.16 -11.68 48.12
N THR A 89 46.73 -11.80 46.88
CA THR A 89 47.55 -11.68 45.68
C THR A 89 47.35 -10.32 45.04
N ALA A 90 48.17 -9.98 44.04
CA ALA A 90 48.00 -8.74 43.30
C ALA A 90 46.59 -8.60 42.70
N GLY A 91 46.00 -9.72 42.26
CA GLY A 91 44.66 -9.77 41.66
C GLY A 91 43.51 -9.54 42.64
N ASP A 92 43.78 -9.46 43.94
CA ASP A 92 42.78 -9.21 44.99
C ASP A 92 42.76 -7.74 45.44
N ILE A 93 43.71 -6.93 44.97
CA ILE A 93 43.97 -5.58 45.47
C ILE A 93 43.87 -4.58 44.32
N LEU A 94 43.25 -3.43 44.58
CA LEU A 94 43.16 -2.34 43.61
C LEU A 94 44.53 -1.81 43.20
N ARG A 95 44.71 -1.56 41.90
CA ARG A 95 45.93 -0.95 41.36
C ARG A 95 46.27 0.35 42.08
N GLY A 96 47.52 0.49 42.50
CA GLY A 96 48.01 1.63 43.28
C GLY A 96 47.76 1.53 44.79
N LYS A 97 47.16 0.43 45.26
CA LYS A 97 47.12 0.04 46.68
C LYS A 97 48.14 -1.06 46.95
N THR A 98 48.62 -1.12 48.18
CA THR A 98 49.62 -2.08 48.65
C THR A 98 49.17 -2.67 49.97
N THR A 99 49.46 -3.95 50.20
CA THR A 99 49.34 -4.61 51.50
C THR A 99 50.60 -5.43 51.82
N TRP A 100 50.69 -5.91 53.06
CA TRP A 100 51.63 -6.98 53.44
C TRP A 100 50.84 -8.26 53.69
N SER A 101 51.24 -9.35 53.04
CA SER A 101 50.59 -10.65 53.12
C SER A 101 51.64 -11.75 53.15
N ASN A 102 51.56 -12.63 54.16
CA ASN A 102 52.51 -13.70 54.44
C ASN A 102 53.98 -13.25 54.43
N GLY A 103 54.26 -12.08 55.00
CA GLY A 103 55.61 -11.53 55.11
C GLY A 103 56.13 -10.83 53.85
N GLY A 104 55.37 -10.84 52.75
CA GLY A 104 55.71 -10.17 51.51
C GLY A 104 54.86 -8.91 51.28
N ARG A 105 55.46 -7.90 50.64
CA ARG A 105 54.72 -6.75 50.11
C ARG A 105 54.00 -7.17 48.82
N VAL A 106 52.70 -6.93 48.75
CA VAL A 106 51.87 -7.24 47.58
C VAL A 106 51.25 -5.95 47.04
N ASP A 107 51.57 -5.62 45.79
CA ASP A 107 50.97 -4.50 45.06
C ASP A 107 49.76 -4.96 44.26
N GLY A 108 48.69 -4.18 44.33
CA GLY A 108 47.46 -4.49 43.61
C GLY A 108 47.57 -4.31 42.11
N SER A 109 46.85 -5.16 41.38
CA SER A 109 46.74 -5.17 39.93
C SER A 109 45.32 -5.02 39.40
N ILE A 110 44.27 -5.04 40.25
CA ILE A 110 42.89 -4.83 39.77
C ILE A 110 42.76 -3.41 39.19
N PRO A 111 42.46 -3.27 37.89
CA PRO A 111 42.31 -1.96 37.29
C PRO A 111 41.07 -1.24 37.82
N ILE A 112 41.15 0.09 37.92
CA ILE A 112 40.02 0.98 38.21
C ILE A 112 39.60 1.61 36.89
N ILE A 113 38.34 1.41 36.50
CA ILE A 113 37.80 1.88 35.22
C ILE A 113 36.71 2.90 35.47
N ASP A 114 36.96 4.15 35.08
CA ASP A 114 35.91 5.17 35.03
C ASP A 114 35.05 4.96 33.78
N THR A 115 33.84 4.46 33.99
CA THR A 115 32.87 4.20 32.91
C THR A 115 32.33 5.47 32.26
N MET A 116 32.51 6.64 32.88
CA MET A 116 32.16 7.93 32.27
C MET A 116 33.06 8.29 31.09
N GLY A 117 34.30 7.78 31.07
CA GLY A 117 35.28 8.11 30.04
C GLY A 117 35.52 9.61 29.95
N ASN A 118 35.39 10.16 28.73
CA ASN A 118 35.58 11.60 28.48
C ASN A 118 34.31 12.44 28.77
N GLY A 119 33.40 11.95 29.61
CA GLY A 119 32.10 12.58 29.86
C GLY A 119 30.97 12.12 28.96
N ASP A 120 31.25 11.26 27.98
CA ASP A 120 30.29 10.72 27.00
C ASP A 120 29.65 9.39 27.43
N GLY A 121 30.06 8.85 28.59
CA GLY A 121 29.59 7.56 29.09
C GLY A 121 30.15 6.35 28.33
N ARG A 122 31.21 6.55 27.53
CA ARG A 122 31.81 5.49 26.70
C ARG A 122 33.13 4.96 27.26
N GLY A 123 33.44 5.26 28.52
CA GLY A 123 34.64 4.76 29.22
C GLY A 123 34.70 3.23 29.35
N ASN A 124 33.57 2.55 29.19
CA ASN A 124 33.46 1.09 29.14
C ASN A 124 32.51 0.66 28.01
N ASN A 125 32.80 1.09 26.78
CA ASN A 125 32.00 0.78 25.59
C ASN A 125 32.44 -0.55 24.95
N SER A 126 31.56 -1.54 24.96
CA SER A 126 31.81 -2.89 24.44
C SER A 126 31.37 -3.03 22.97
N PRO A 127 32.20 -3.61 22.09
CA PRO A 127 31.78 -4.04 20.76
C PRO A 127 31.15 -5.43 20.76
N TRP A 128 31.16 -6.14 21.90
CA TRP A 128 30.71 -7.52 22.02
C TRP A 128 29.38 -7.58 22.76
N PHE A 129 28.32 -7.78 22.01
CA PHE A 129 26.96 -7.95 22.53
C PHE A 129 26.17 -8.88 21.62
N GLY A 130 25.05 -9.40 22.12
CA GLY A 130 24.20 -10.25 21.30
C GLY A 130 22.99 -10.81 22.05
N ILE A 131 22.30 -11.71 21.37
CA ILE A 131 21.23 -12.52 21.94
C ILE A 131 21.75 -13.94 22.11
N ASP A 132 21.68 -14.44 23.33
CA ASP A 132 21.88 -15.86 23.59
C ASP A 132 20.54 -16.58 23.38
N GLY A 133 20.43 -17.30 22.27
CA GLY A 133 19.20 -18.03 21.93
C GLY A 133 18.88 -19.19 22.87
N ASN A 134 19.88 -19.77 23.55
CA ASN A 134 19.68 -20.88 24.47
C ASN A 134 19.13 -20.38 25.81
N ASN A 135 19.72 -19.30 26.33
CA ASN A 135 19.34 -18.73 27.62
C ASN A 135 18.25 -17.65 27.51
N GLN A 136 17.88 -17.24 26.29
CA GLN A 136 16.90 -16.19 26.00
C GLN A 136 17.26 -14.84 26.64
N THR A 137 18.55 -14.51 26.67
CA THR A 137 19.07 -13.28 27.29
C THR A 137 19.73 -12.37 26.26
N PHE A 138 19.70 -11.07 26.53
CA PHE A 138 20.59 -10.11 25.89
C PHE A 138 21.86 -9.98 26.73
N TRP A 139 23.02 -10.14 26.10
CA TRP A 139 24.31 -10.08 26.76
C TRP A 139 25.18 -8.97 26.18
N VAL A 140 26.02 -8.39 27.05
CA VAL A 140 27.07 -7.43 26.70
C VAL A 140 28.31 -7.82 27.49
N GLU A 141 29.46 -7.97 26.84
CA GLU A 141 30.71 -8.25 27.56
C GLU A 141 31.24 -7.00 28.26
N LEU A 142 31.74 -7.18 29.49
CA LEU A 142 32.54 -6.17 30.16
C LEU A 142 33.92 -6.09 29.50
N LEU A 143 34.25 -4.96 28.86
CA LEU A 143 35.48 -4.79 28.08
C LEU A 143 36.75 -5.10 28.89
N HIS A 144 36.77 -4.68 30.16
CA HIS A 144 37.91 -4.88 31.06
C HIS A 144 37.81 -6.16 31.90
N ARG A 145 36.73 -6.94 31.74
CA ARG A 145 36.45 -8.20 32.45
C ARG A 145 36.54 -8.02 33.97
N VAL A 146 37.72 -8.25 34.54
CA VAL A 146 38.02 -8.10 35.97
C VAL A 146 38.51 -6.68 36.24
N ALA A 147 37.64 -5.85 36.83
CA ALA A 147 37.97 -4.48 37.20
C ALA A 147 37.06 -3.98 38.32
N TYR A 148 37.49 -2.90 38.98
CA TYR A 148 36.62 -2.08 39.82
C TYR A 148 36.08 -0.92 38.99
N TYR A 149 34.78 -0.92 38.72
CA TYR A 149 34.13 0.07 37.86
C TYR A 149 33.62 1.25 38.69
N THR A 150 33.98 2.46 38.28
CA THR A 150 33.56 3.70 38.92
C THR A 150 32.82 4.60 37.92
N ARG A 151 32.08 5.56 38.49
CA ARG A 151 31.42 6.64 37.75
C ARG A 151 31.06 7.76 38.72
N SER A 152 31.14 9.02 38.30
CA SER A 152 30.86 10.18 39.16
C SER A 152 29.41 10.24 39.68
N ASP A 153 28.46 9.66 38.95
CA ASP A 153 27.05 9.55 39.31
C ASP A 153 26.71 8.32 40.18
N GLY A 154 27.72 7.51 40.53
CA GLY A 154 27.56 6.28 41.31
C GLY A 154 26.91 5.12 40.56
N LYS A 155 26.71 5.21 39.23
CA LYS A 155 26.03 4.20 38.40
C LYS A 155 26.90 3.70 37.26
N PRO A 156 27.99 2.97 37.56
CA PRO A 156 28.85 2.43 36.52
C PRO A 156 28.07 1.47 35.61
N HIS A 157 28.31 1.57 34.31
CA HIS A 157 27.66 0.72 33.32
C HIS A 157 28.60 0.40 32.16
N VAL A 158 28.20 -0.61 31.38
CA VAL A 158 28.78 -0.95 30.08
C VAL A 158 27.84 -0.41 29.00
N THR A 159 28.41 0.16 27.94
CA THR A 159 27.66 0.70 26.80
C THR A 159 27.97 -0.08 25.54
N ILE A 160 27.11 0.05 24.53
CA ILE A 160 27.35 -0.39 23.15
C ILE A 160 27.08 0.80 22.23
N ASP A 161 27.55 0.73 20.98
CA ASP A 161 27.16 1.71 19.98
C ASP A 161 25.72 1.46 19.52
N ALA A 162 24.84 2.47 19.65
CA ALA A 162 23.46 2.36 19.21
C ALA A 162 23.36 2.06 17.71
N ALA A 163 24.28 2.59 16.89
CA ALA A 163 24.31 2.33 15.45
C ALA A 163 24.49 0.83 15.12
N ALA A 164 25.08 0.05 16.03
CA ALA A 164 25.27 -1.38 15.86
C ALA A 164 23.95 -2.18 15.94
N LEU A 165 22.86 -1.58 16.43
CA LEU A 165 21.53 -2.19 16.43
C LEU A 165 20.79 -2.05 15.08
N GLY A 166 21.38 -1.35 14.10
CA GLY A 166 20.80 -1.15 12.78
C GLY A 166 19.96 0.13 12.67
N ASN A 167 19.51 0.43 11.45
CA ASN A 167 18.95 1.73 11.07
C ASN A 167 17.47 1.69 10.65
N ALA A 168 16.76 0.59 10.91
CA ALA A 168 15.33 0.50 10.64
C ALA A 168 14.58 1.62 11.38
N ILE A 169 13.58 2.20 10.72
CA ILE A 169 12.63 3.15 11.33
C ILE A 169 11.26 2.50 11.48
N LYS A 170 10.42 3.06 12.36
CA LYS A 170 9.09 2.49 12.66
C LYS A 170 8.19 2.39 11.43
N GLU A 171 8.36 3.30 10.47
CA GLU A 171 7.65 3.34 9.19
C GLU A 171 8.07 2.21 8.22
N GLN A 172 9.08 1.41 8.57
CA GLN A 172 9.53 0.25 7.80
C GLN A 172 9.10 -1.07 8.43
N VAL A 173 8.42 -1.04 9.58
CA VAL A 173 8.04 -2.22 10.35
C VAL A 173 6.51 -2.27 10.50
N LEU A 174 5.95 -3.48 10.44
CA LEU A 174 4.51 -3.71 10.57
C LEU A 174 3.97 -3.21 11.91
N GLN A 175 2.79 -2.59 11.89
CA GLN A 175 2.08 -2.18 13.10
C GLN A 175 1.82 -3.40 14.00
N GLY A 176 2.02 -3.23 15.31
CA GLY A 176 1.95 -4.32 16.29
C GLY A 176 3.21 -5.19 16.38
N ALA A 177 4.11 -5.18 15.39
CA ALA A 177 5.43 -5.81 15.50
C ALA A 177 6.41 -4.87 16.23
N ARG A 178 7.35 -5.45 16.98
CA ARG A 178 8.32 -4.71 17.80
C ARG A 178 9.75 -5.04 17.40
N PHE A 179 10.62 -4.05 17.42
CA PHE A 179 12.01 -4.16 16.97
C PHE A 179 12.95 -3.24 17.78
N SER A 180 14.25 -3.49 17.68
CA SER A 180 15.30 -2.65 18.28
C SER A 180 16.20 -2.11 17.16
N CYS A 181 16.61 -0.85 17.28
CA CYS A 181 17.45 -0.16 16.31
C CYS A 181 18.23 0.97 17.02
N GLN A 182 19.02 1.74 16.27
CA GLN A 182 19.76 2.88 16.80
C GLN A 182 18.89 3.98 17.43
N TYR A 183 17.59 4.00 17.10
CA TYR A 183 16.64 5.00 17.61
C TYR A 183 15.89 4.54 18.86
N GLY A 184 16.02 3.28 19.28
CA GLY A 184 15.36 2.76 20.47
C GLY A 184 15.31 1.24 20.54
N ILE A 185 15.03 0.75 21.75
CA ILE A 185 14.81 -0.67 22.03
C ILE A 185 13.31 -0.93 22.14
N ASN A 186 12.85 -2.05 21.57
CA ASN A 186 11.45 -2.48 21.69
C ASN A 186 10.43 -1.44 21.16
N VAL A 187 10.80 -0.80 20.04
CA VAL A 187 9.99 0.18 19.29
C VAL A 187 8.93 -0.56 18.49
N GLU A 188 7.72 -0.03 18.44
CA GLU A 188 6.63 -0.58 17.63
C GLU A 188 6.64 -0.01 16.21
N GLY A 189 6.40 -0.87 15.22
CA GLY A 189 6.24 -0.47 13.82
C GLY A 189 4.95 0.31 13.56
N THR A 190 4.86 0.96 12.40
CA THR A 190 3.71 1.80 12.02
C THR A 190 3.13 1.49 10.65
N ILE A 191 3.65 0.51 9.88
CA ILE A 191 3.02 0.12 8.62
C ILE A 191 1.67 -0.56 8.93
N PRO A 192 0.53 0.00 8.55
CA PRO A 192 -0.76 -0.65 8.79
C PRO A 192 -0.96 -1.81 7.82
N THR A 193 -1.83 -2.75 8.21
CA THR A 193 -2.23 -3.87 7.37
C THR A 193 -3.50 -3.54 6.60
N TRP A 194 -3.50 -3.77 5.29
CA TRP A 194 -4.71 -3.81 4.48
C TRP A 194 -5.25 -5.24 4.47
N HIS A 195 -6.16 -5.50 5.40
CA HIS A 195 -6.77 -6.81 5.59
C HIS A 195 -7.64 -7.22 4.41
N ALA A 196 -7.69 -8.53 4.15
CA ALA A 196 -8.57 -9.11 3.15
C ALA A 196 -10.04 -8.77 3.43
N SER A 197 -10.81 -8.44 2.38
CA SER A 197 -12.25 -8.21 2.44
C SER A 197 -13.06 -9.49 2.26
N GLY A 198 -12.46 -10.54 1.66
CA GLY A 198 -13.15 -11.80 1.40
C GLY A 198 -12.23 -12.92 0.92
N ASP A 199 -12.84 -13.99 0.45
CA ASP A 199 -12.17 -15.19 -0.06
C ASP A 199 -12.90 -15.72 -1.30
N ILE A 200 -12.13 -16.18 -2.28
CA ILE A 200 -12.61 -16.89 -3.46
C ILE A 200 -11.87 -18.22 -3.59
N GLY A 201 -12.50 -19.30 -3.12
CA GLY A 201 -11.97 -20.65 -3.27
C GLY A 201 -10.64 -20.88 -2.53
N GLY A 202 -10.51 -20.33 -1.33
CA GLY A 202 -9.30 -20.42 -0.50
C GLY A 202 -8.23 -19.40 -0.84
N GLN A 203 -8.53 -18.44 -1.72
CA GLN A 203 -7.65 -17.34 -2.08
C GLN A 203 -8.23 -16.04 -1.56
N LYS A 204 -7.48 -15.33 -0.71
CA LYS A 204 -7.94 -14.08 -0.11
C LYS A 204 -8.04 -12.98 -1.16
N VAL A 205 -9.03 -12.10 -0.97
CA VAL A 205 -9.34 -10.96 -1.84
C VAL A 205 -9.32 -9.69 -1.03
N ILE A 206 -8.84 -8.60 -1.61
CA ILE A 206 -9.02 -7.24 -1.11
C ILE A 206 -9.93 -6.45 -2.05
N ASP A 207 -10.79 -5.60 -1.51
CA ASP A 207 -11.57 -4.68 -2.32
C ASP A 207 -10.66 -3.55 -2.82
N ALA A 208 -10.84 -3.10 -4.05
CA ALA A 208 -10.16 -1.92 -4.57
C ALA A 208 -10.43 -0.73 -3.64
N PHE A 209 -9.40 0.06 -3.35
CA PHE A 209 -9.52 1.17 -2.41
C PHE A 209 -10.57 2.17 -2.90
N GLN A 210 -11.54 2.48 -2.04
CA GLN A 210 -12.72 3.30 -2.36
C GLN A 210 -13.55 2.75 -3.55
N SER A 211 -13.57 1.43 -3.73
CA SER A 211 -14.26 0.74 -4.83
C SER A 211 -13.94 1.31 -6.22
N THR A 212 -12.73 1.86 -6.38
CA THR A 212 -12.35 2.64 -7.57
C THR A 212 -11.60 1.77 -8.57
N ALA A 213 -12.16 1.63 -9.77
CA ALA A 213 -11.51 1.03 -10.91
C ALA A 213 -11.90 1.73 -12.21
N PHE A 214 -11.06 1.66 -13.24
CA PHE A 214 -11.35 2.19 -14.57
C PHE A 214 -10.61 1.40 -15.65
N ALA A 215 -11.11 1.46 -16.89
CA ALA A 215 -10.43 0.89 -18.06
C ALA A 215 -9.74 2.00 -18.87
N GLY A 216 -8.50 1.76 -19.31
CA GLY A 216 -7.73 2.75 -20.06
C GLY A 216 -6.47 2.16 -20.69
N ASP A 217 -5.80 2.95 -21.53
CA ASP A 217 -4.58 2.52 -22.23
C ASP A 217 -3.34 2.68 -21.33
N TYR A 218 -2.50 1.65 -21.28
CA TYR A 218 -1.25 1.62 -20.52
C TYR A 218 -0.02 1.62 -21.42
N GLY A 219 0.20 2.72 -22.14
CA GLY A 219 1.32 2.86 -23.07
C GLY A 219 1.41 1.66 -24.03
N VAL A 220 2.60 1.08 -24.16
CA VAL A 220 2.84 -0.07 -25.05
C VAL A 220 2.15 -1.36 -24.63
N LYS A 221 1.62 -1.46 -23.41
CA LYS A 221 0.89 -2.64 -22.93
C LYS A 221 -0.57 -2.68 -23.41
N GLY A 222 -1.04 -1.60 -24.06
CA GLY A 222 -2.40 -1.52 -24.60
C GLY A 222 -3.46 -1.27 -23.52
N ARG A 223 -4.73 -1.55 -23.85
CA ARG A 223 -5.87 -1.27 -22.96
C ARG A 223 -6.01 -2.31 -21.86
N GLY A 224 -6.19 -1.87 -20.62
CA GLY A 224 -6.37 -2.72 -19.44
C GLY A 224 -7.33 -2.13 -18.40
N VAL A 225 -7.48 -2.83 -17.28
CA VAL A 225 -8.25 -2.39 -16.11
C VAL A 225 -7.29 -2.00 -14.98
N PHE A 226 -7.47 -0.81 -14.44
CA PHE A 226 -6.74 -0.30 -13.29
C PHE A 226 -7.63 -0.34 -12.06
N MET A 227 -7.10 -0.86 -10.95
CA MET A 227 -7.76 -0.86 -9.65
C MET A 227 -6.94 -0.03 -8.67
N ARG A 228 -7.60 0.82 -7.89
CA ARG A 228 -6.92 1.67 -6.91
C ARG A 228 -6.46 0.84 -5.71
N ILE A 229 -5.24 1.11 -5.25
CA ILE A 229 -4.68 0.51 -4.03
C ILE A 229 -4.53 1.55 -2.92
N LEU A 230 -4.55 1.10 -1.68
CA LEU A 230 -4.14 1.90 -0.53
C LEU A 230 -2.61 1.88 -0.45
N GLY A 231 -1.97 3.05 -0.56
CA GLY A 231 -0.52 3.17 -0.52
C GLY A 231 0.04 3.09 0.90
N GLY A 232 1.27 2.58 1.04
CA GLY A 232 1.98 2.56 2.33
C GLY A 232 1.50 1.50 3.32
N VAL A 233 0.90 0.41 2.83
CA VAL A 233 0.32 -0.65 3.65
C VAL A 233 0.95 -2.00 3.33
N TYR A 234 0.85 -2.91 4.29
CA TYR A 234 1.15 -4.32 4.09
C TYR A 234 -0.12 -5.08 3.71
N THR A 235 -0.05 -5.93 2.67
CA THR A 235 -1.13 -6.87 2.33
C THR A 235 -0.82 -8.24 2.91
N GLU A 236 -1.82 -8.87 3.53
CA GLU A 236 -1.63 -10.17 4.18
C GLU A 236 -1.10 -11.24 3.21
N PRO A 237 -0.26 -12.18 3.68
CA PRO A 237 0.10 -13.37 2.92
C PRO A 237 -1.16 -14.13 2.53
N GLY A 238 -1.22 -14.61 1.28
CA GLY A 238 -2.38 -15.31 0.75
C GLY A 238 -3.40 -14.41 0.03
N THR A 239 -3.22 -13.08 0.05
CA THR A 239 -4.01 -12.16 -0.79
C THR A 239 -3.57 -12.30 -2.24
N MET A 240 -4.46 -12.84 -3.08
CA MET A 240 -4.17 -13.14 -4.49
C MET A 240 -4.94 -12.25 -5.46
N TRP A 241 -6.05 -11.67 -5.00
CA TRP A 241 -6.96 -10.92 -5.88
C TRP A 241 -7.32 -9.56 -5.30
N CYS A 242 -7.57 -8.64 -6.22
CA CYS A 242 -8.22 -7.36 -5.93
C CYS A 242 -9.58 -7.35 -6.65
N PHE A 243 -10.63 -6.96 -5.94
CA PHE A 243 -11.99 -6.93 -6.46
C PHE A 243 -12.50 -5.49 -6.58
N ALA A 244 -13.08 -5.16 -7.72
CA ALA A 244 -13.84 -3.93 -7.90
C ALA A 244 -15.23 -4.28 -8.48
N PRO A 245 -16.32 -3.70 -7.96
CA PRO A 245 -17.65 -3.92 -8.51
C PRO A 245 -17.72 -3.49 -9.98
N ALA A 246 -18.26 -4.36 -10.83
CA ALA A 246 -18.43 -4.12 -12.26
C ALA A 246 -19.85 -4.51 -12.71
N ASN A 247 -20.85 -3.98 -12.01
CA ASN A 247 -22.26 -4.39 -12.11
C ASN A 247 -22.88 -4.18 -13.51
N THR A 248 -22.21 -3.44 -14.39
CA THR A 248 -22.65 -3.18 -15.77
C THR A 248 -22.07 -4.15 -16.80
N ILE A 249 -21.08 -4.98 -16.42
CA ILE A 249 -20.54 -6.05 -17.28
C ILE A 249 -21.55 -7.20 -17.28
N LEU A 250 -22.65 -6.99 -18.00
CA LEU A 250 -23.73 -7.94 -18.18
C LEU A 250 -23.78 -8.33 -19.67
N PRO A 251 -24.10 -9.59 -20.01
CA PRO A 251 -24.15 -10.04 -21.40
C PRO A 251 -24.98 -9.13 -22.32
N HIS A 252 -26.15 -8.69 -21.86
CA HIS A 252 -27.06 -7.85 -22.62
C HIS A 252 -26.61 -6.38 -22.79
N ASN A 253 -25.55 -5.95 -22.08
CA ASN A 253 -24.93 -4.64 -22.27
C ASN A 253 -23.74 -4.69 -23.25
N ILE A 254 -23.33 -5.88 -23.65
CA ILE A 254 -22.14 -6.10 -24.48
C ILE A 254 -22.58 -6.61 -25.85
N ARG A 255 -21.97 -6.09 -26.92
CA ARG A 255 -22.25 -6.50 -28.31
C ARG A 255 -22.12 -8.02 -28.46
N GLU A 256 -23.06 -8.62 -29.19
CA GLU A 256 -23.11 -10.07 -29.45
C GLU A 256 -21.77 -10.59 -29.98
N GLY A 257 -21.27 -11.66 -29.36
CA GLY A 257 -20.00 -12.29 -29.72
C GLY A 257 -18.74 -11.59 -29.18
N VAL A 258 -18.84 -10.42 -28.54
CA VAL A 258 -17.70 -9.73 -27.93
C VAL A 258 -17.52 -10.18 -26.47
N PRO A 259 -16.36 -10.74 -26.08
CA PRO A 259 -16.06 -11.05 -24.69
C PRO A 259 -15.44 -9.84 -23.97
N ILE A 260 -15.93 -9.52 -22.77
CA ILE A 260 -15.28 -8.57 -21.85
C ILE A 260 -15.05 -9.29 -20.51
N LEU A 261 -13.79 -9.45 -20.12
CA LEU A 261 -13.38 -10.11 -18.87
C LEU A 261 -14.05 -11.48 -18.63
N GLY A 262 -14.27 -12.24 -19.71
CA GLY A 262 -14.91 -13.57 -19.66
C GLY A 262 -16.44 -13.58 -19.81
N THR A 263 -17.10 -12.41 -19.81
CA THR A 263 -18.54 -12.30 -20.09
C THR A 263 -18.76 -12.06 -21.59
N PHE A 264 -19.40 -13.01 -22.26
CA PHE A 264 -19.76 -12.90 -23.68
C PHE A 264 -21.03 -12.06 -23.86
N GLY A 265 -20.99 -11.13 -24.81
CA GLY A 265 -22.12 -10.27 -25.13
C GLY A 265 -23.25 -10.96 -25.88
N THR A 266 -24.48 -10.45 -25.69
CA THR A 266 -25.71 -10.90 -26.34
C THR A 266 -26.50 -9.76 -26.99
N MET A 267 -26.01 -8.52 -26.92
CA MET A 267 -26.67 -7.37 -27.55
C MET A 267 -26.45 -7.40 -29.06
N LYS A 268 -27.52 -7.67 -29.82
CA LYS A 268 -27.50 -7.64 -31.29
C LYS A 268 -27.26 -6.21 -31.80
N ASP A 269 -26.25 -6.05 -32.64
CA ASP A 269 -25.96 -4.79 -33.33
C ASP A 269 -26.66 -4.75 -34.70
N TYR A 270 -27.85 -4.13 -34.72
CA TYR A 270 -28.64 -3.95 -35.94
C TYR A 270 -28.15 -2.78 -36.81
N ALA A 271 -27.24 -1.92 -36.32
CA ALA A 271 -26.76 -0.77 -37.09
C ALA A 271 -25.73 -1.17 -38.16
N ALA A 272 -25.04 -2.30 -37.97
CA ALA A 272 -23.99 -2.76 -38.88
C ALA A 272 -24.50 -3.62 -40.05
N SER A 273 -25.71 -4.19 -39.96
CA SER A 273 -26.19 -5.22 -40.91
C SER A 273 -27.54 -4.92 -41.57
N CYS A 274 -28.27 -3.89 -41.14
CA CYS A 274 -29.55 -3.55 -41.76
C CYS A 274 -29.36 -2.52 -42.88
N VAL A 275 -29.48 -2.96 -44.15
CA VAL A 275 -30.02 -2.10 -45.21
C VAL A 275 -31.50 -1.92 -44.86
N PRO A 276 -32.01 -0.71 -44.58
CA PRO A 276 -33.34 -0.56 -44.00
C PRO A 276 -34.47 -1.19 -44.82
N PHE A 277 -34.31 -1.38 -46.14
CA PHE A 277 -35.37 -1.89 -47.03
C PHE A 277 -34.87 -2.68 -48.28
N ASP A 278 -33.90 -3.60 -48.16
CA ASP A 278 -33.52 -4.48 -49.28
C ASP A 278 -34.53 -5.65 -49.43
N GLY A 279 -35.22 -5.74 -50.57
CA GLY A 279 -36.19 -6.82 -50.85
C GLY A 279 -37.48 -6.80 -50.00
N ALA A 280 -37.89 -5.64 -49.47
CA ALA A 280 -39.09 -5.53 -48.64
C ALA A 280 -40.37 -6.02 -49.35
N HIS A 281 -41.07 -6.98 -48.73
CA HIS A 281 -42.40 -7.46 -49.12
C HIS A 281 -43.46 -6.72 -48.27
N PHE A 282 -44.41 -6.03 -48.90
CA PHE A 282 -45.44 -5.24 -48.20
C PHE A 282 -46.69 -6.10 -47.94
N ASP A 283 -46.52 -7.13 -47.12
CA ASP A 283 -47.54 -8.15 -46.80
C ASP A 283 -48.54 -7.74 -45.69
N GLY A 284 -48.48 -6.48 -45.24
CA GLY A 284 -49.32 -5.97 -44.15
C GLY A 284 -48.91 -6.40 -42.74
N THR A 285 -47.84 -7.19 -42.57
CA THR A 285 -47.39 -7.68 -41.26
C THR A 285 -46.17 -6.91 -40.72
N HIS A 286 -45.19 -6.59 -41.58
CA HIS A 286 -43.89 -6.12 -41.11
C HIS A 286 -43.67 -4.60 -41.16
N ILE A 287 -44.41 -3.86 -42.01
CA ILE A 287 -44.54 -2.40 -41.95
C ILE A 287 -45.95 -2.08 -42.45
N SER A 288 -46.91 -1.88 -41.55
CA SER A 288 -48.15 -1.23 -41.94
C SER A 288 -47.85 0.27 -42.11
N GLY A 289 -47.60 0.68 -43.36
CA GLY A 289 -48.25 1.87 -43.88
C GLY A 289 -49.74 1.77 -43.55
N TRP A 290 -50.39 2.84 -43.13
CA TRP A 290 -51.81 2.86 -42.76
C TRP A 290 -52.68 2.02 -43.73
N ALA A 291 -52.91 0.75 -43.36
CA ALA A 291 -53.37 -0.28 -44.30
C ALA A 291 -54.89 -0.27 -44.49
N SER A 292 -55.59 0.72 -43.93
CA SER A 292 -56.97 1.07 -44.23
C SER A 292 -57.29 2.44 -43.64
N GLY A 293 -58.13 3.22 -44.33
CA GLY A 293 -58.59 4.53 -43.85
C GLY A 293 -58.53 5.61 -44.92
N SER A 294 -58.71 6.85 -44.47
CA SER A 294 -58.66 8.03 -45.33
C SER A 294 -57.91 9.17 -44.65
N PHE A 295 -57.47 10.14 -45.43
CA PHE A 295 -56.95 11.40 -44.89
C PHE A 295 -57.83 12.56 -45.35
N ARG A 296 -57.89 13.59 -44.50
CA ARG A 296 -58.57 14.85 -44.76
C ARG A 296 -57.56 15.97 -44.84
N TYR A 297 -57.57 16.70 -45.96
CA TYR A 297 -56.86 17.97 -46.05
C TYR A 297 -57.70 19.05 -45.35
N PRO A 298 -57.16 19.74 -44.33
CA PRO A 298 -57.90 20.77 -43.62
C PRO A 298 -58.31 21.94 -44.52
N THR A 299 -57.51 22.23 -45.55
CA THR A 299 -57.71 23.36 -46.49
C THR A 299 -58.80 23.10 -47.53
N THR A 300 -58.86 21.90 -48.13
CA THR A 300 -59.83 21.57 -49.18
C THR A 300 -61.01 20.74 -48.68
N GLN A 301 -60.99 20.32 -47.42
CA GLN A 301 -61.94 19.38 -46.79
C GLN A 301 -62.15 18.07 -47.56
N THR A 302 -61.24 17.73 -48.48
CA THR A 302 -61.34 16.55 -49.33
C THR A 302 -60.86 15.32 -48.58
N TRP A 303 -61.64 14.25 -48.66
CA TRP A 303 -61.27 12.92 -48.17
C TRP A 303 -60.65 12.10 -49.28
N LYS A 304 -59.50 11.48 -49.00
CA LYS A 304 -58.83 10.58 -49.94
C LYS A 304 -58.60 9.22 -49.29
N PRO A 305 -59.13 8.13 -49.89
CA PRO A 305 -58.90 6.79 -49.38
C PRO A 305 -57.47 6.32 -49.67
N LEU A 306 -56.89 5.58 -48.72
CA LEU A 306 -55.58 4.97 -48.89
C LEU A 306 -55.70 3.63 -49.62
N GLN A 307 -54.74 3.37 -50.50
CA GLN A 307 -54.58 2.09 -51.16
C GLN A 307 -53.93 1.09 -50.21
N VAL A 308 -54.39 -0.15 -50.29
CA VAL A 308 -53.90 -1.27 -49.49
C VAL A 308 -53.17 -2.23 -50.43
N GLY A 309 -51.92 -2.55 -50.11
CA GLY A 309 -51.06 -3.42 -50.91
C GLY A 309 -50.23 -2.70 -51.98
N ASP A 310 -49.47 -3.50 -52.73
CA ASP A 310 -48.41 -3.05 -53.66
C ASP A 310 -48.93 -2.20 -54.83
N PHE A 311 -50.19 -2.39 -55.21
CA PHE A 311 -50.84 -1.64 -56.29
C PHE A 311 -52.35 -1.51 -56.07
N GLY A 312 -52.90 -0.39 -56.55
CA GLY A 312 -54.33 -0.12 -56.58
C GLY A 312 -54.88 -0.40 -57.97
N TYR A 313 -55.91 -1.24 -58.06
CA TYR A 313 -56.62 -1.52 -59.30
C TYR A 313 -57.94 -0.74 -59.34
N THR A 314 -58.17 -0.01 -60.42
CA THR A 314 -59.31 0.93 -60.50
C THR A 314 -60.62 0.32 -60.99
N GLY A 315 -60.63 -0.94 -61.44
CA GLY A 315 -61.86 -1.62 -61.84
C GLY A 315 -62.50 -1.11 -63.14
N ILE A 316 -61.76 -0.41 -64.01
CA ILE A 316 -62.34 0.25 -65.19
C ILE A 316 -63.13 -0.71 -66.08
N SER A 317 -64.45 -0.54 -66.07
CA SER A 317 -65.40 -1.36 -66.84
C SER A 317 -66.23 -0.53 -67.84
N SER A 318 -66.33 0.78 -67.60
CA SER A 318 -67.15 1.71 -68.37
C SER A 318 -66.46 2.20 -69.65
N GLN A 319 -67.25 2.35 -70.71
CA GLN A 319 -66.86 3.12 -71.90
C GLN A 319 -67.05 4.63 -71.69
N SER A 320 -67.47 5.09 -70.51
CA SER A 320 -67.46 6.53 -70.20
C SER A 320 -66.12 6.95 -69.61
N PRO A 321 -65.61 8.15 -69.95
CA PRO A 321 -64.38 8.67 -69.36
C PRO A 321 -64.47 8.75 -67.85
N SER A 322 -63.50 8.15 -67.16
CA SER A 322 -63.45 8.02 -65.70
C SER A 322 -62.14 8.60 -65.16
N SER A 323 -62.17 9.05 -63.91
CA SER A 323 -60.97 9.58 -63.23
C SER A 323 -60.77 8.87 -61.90
N TYR A 324 -59.52 8.60 -61.56
CA TYR A 324 -59.10 7.85 -60.39
C TYR A 324 -58.00 8.60 -59.66
N ASN A 325 -58.11 8.63 -58.33
CA ASN A 325 -57.04 9.09 -57.45
C ASN A 325 -56.68 7.93 -56.52
N LEU A 326 -55.43 7.47 -56.59
CA LEU A 326 -54.90 6.37 -55.79
C LEU A 326 -53.77 6.92 -54.91
N THR A 327 -53.82 6.70 -53.60
CA THR A 327 -52.82 7.25 -52.67
C THR A 327 -52.24 6.18 -51.75
N TRP A 328 -50.91 6.17 -51.60
CA TRP A 328 -50.19 5.39 -50.58
C TRP A 328 -49.61 6.34 -49.54
N ALA A 329 -49.63 5.93 -48.27
CA ALA A 329 -49.01 6.65 -47.16
C ALA A 329 -48.17 5.68 -46.32
N PHE A 330 -46.90 6.02 -46.12
CA PHE A 330 -45.93 5.15 -45.44
C PHE A 330 -45.80 5.53 -43.95
N THR A 331 -46.06 4.55 -43.07
CA THR A 331 -45.97 4.69 -41.61
C THR A 331 -45.01 3.64 -41.02
N PRO A 332 -44.39 3.90 -39.85
CA PRO A 332 -44.53 5.09 -38.99
C PRO A 332 -43.97 6.37 -39.64
N THR A 333 -44.30 7.53 -39.06
CA THR A 333 -43.67 8.79 -39.47
C THR A 333 -42.16 8.67 -39.36
N VAL A 334 -41.44 9.17 -40.35
CA VAL A 334 -39.97 9.12 -40.39
C VAL A 334 -39.40 10.50 -40.12
N HIS A 335 -38.39 10.58 -39.25
CA HIS A 335 -37.60 11.80 -39.08
C HIS A 335 -36.54 11.87 -40.18
N LEU A 336 -36.70 12.81 -41.11
CA LEU A 336 -35.88 12.85 -42.33
C LEU A 336 -34.55 13.61 -42.19
N GLY A 337 -34.34 14.37 -41.11
CA GLY A 337 -33.13 15.19 -40.92
C GLY A 337 -31.79 14.42 -40.87
N ALA A 338 -31.82 13.09 -40.79
CA ALA A 338 -30.63 12.24 -40.90
C ALA A 338 -30.29 11.82 -42.34
N PHE A 339 -31.12 12.18 -43.32
CA PHE A 339 -30.99 11.75 -44.71
C PHE A 339 -30.86 12.95 -45.64
N ARG A 340 -30.00 12.84 -46.65
CA ARG A 340 -29.86 13.85 -47.70
C ARG A 340 -30.98 13.74 -48.73
N ARG A 341 -31.40 12.52 -49.09
CA ARG A 341 -32.39 12.28 -50.15
C ARG A 341 -33.37 11.16 -49.82
N ALA A 342 -34.61 11.31 -50.27
CA ALA A 342 -35.58 10.23 -50.40
C ALA A 342 -35.74 9.89 -51.88
N ARG A 343 -35.47 8.63 -52.26
CA ARG A 343 -35.72 8.11 -53.59
C ARG A 343 -36.97 7.23 -53.60
N ILE A 344 -37.93 7.54 -54.45
CA ILE A 344 -39.19 6.79 -54.56
C ILE A 344 -39.34 6.29 -56.00
N THR A 345 -39.52 4.98 -56.17
CA THR A 345 -39.86 4.37 -57.46
C THR A 345 -41.30 3.91 -57.42
N ALA A 346 -42.11 4.40 -58.35
CA ALA A 346 -43.53 4.11 -58.45
C ALA A 346 -43.94 3.92 -59.92
N PHE A 347 -45.15 3.46 -60.20
CA PHE A 347 -45.59 3.24 -61.58
C PHE A 347 -47.08 3.51 -61.77
N ILE A 348 -47.44 3.85 -63.00
CA ILE A 348 -48.80 3.83 -63.53
C ILE A 348 -48.80 2.93 -64.77
N ASP A 349 -49.65 1.90 -64.80
CA ASP A 349 -49.80 0.96 -65.90
C ASP A 349 -51.22 1.08 -66.46
N ILE A 350 -51.32 1.62 -67.67
CA ILE A 350 -52.56 1.82 -68.40
C ILE A 350 -52.49 1.00 -69.69
N ARG A 351 -53.40 0.05 -69.85
CA ARG A 351 -53.49 -0.81 -71.04
C ARG A 351 -54.86 -0.75 -71.63
N ASN A 352 -54.92 -0.75 -72.96
CA ASN A 352 -56.16 -0.77 -73.74
C ASN A 352 -57.17 0.32 -73.33
N CYS A 353 -56.64 1.48 -72.94
CA CYS A 353 -57.42 2.69 -72.65
C CYS A 353 -56.89 3.84 -73.50
N GLN A 354 -57.73 4.85 -73.67
CA GLN A 354 -57.37 6.12 -74.28
C GLN A 354 -57.72 7.27 -73.34
N PHE A 355 -56.88 8.30 -73.33
CA PHE A 355 -57.22 9.56 -72.68
C PHE A 355 -58.09 10.38 -73.63
N VAL A 356 -59.16 10.96 -73.09
CA VAL A 356 -60.06 11.81 -73.89
C VAL A 356 -60.18 13.20 -73.32
N TYR A 357 -60.64 14.12 -74.16
CA TYR A 357 -61.00 15.46 -73.75
C TYR A 357 -62.48 15.51 -73.40
N ARG A 358 -62.81 15.85 -72.14
CA ARG A 358 -64.21 15.98 -71.70
C ARG A 358 -64.31 17.06 -70.62
N GLY A 359 -65.35 17.89 -70.72
CA GLY A 359 -65.63 18.92 -69.71
C GLY A 359 -64.54 19.99 -69.56
N GLY A 360 -63.80 20.31 -70.64
CA GLY A 360 -62.74 21.33 -70.61
C GLY A 360 -61.35 20.83 -70.18
N VAL A 361 -61.22 19.54 -69.82
CA VAL A 361 -59.97 18.96 -69.30
C VAL A 361 -59.48 17.87 -70.24
N ARG A 362 -58.18 17.91 -70.62
CA ARG A 362 -57.51 16.81 -71.34
C ARG A 362 -57.16 15.72 -70.35
N GLY A 363 -57.47 14.47 -70.67
CA GLY A 363 -57.05 13.33 -69.86
C GLY A 363 -55.53 13.24 -69.70
N TYR A 364 -55.11 12.78 -68.54
CA TYR A 364 -53.70 12.66 -68.16
C TYR A 364 -53.54 11.57 -67.10
N ALA A 365 -52.33 11.08 -66.92
CA ALA A 365 -51.92 10.35 -65.72
C ALA A 365 -50.71 11.08 -65.13
N ALA A 366 -50.62 11.21 -63.81
CA ALA A 366 -49.48 11.82 -63.14
C ALA A 366 -49.25 11.17 -61.78
N MET A 367 -48.01 11.15 -61.33
CA MET A 367 -47.66 10.81 -59.95
C MET A 367 -47.04 12.00 -59.21
N SER A 368 -47.34 12.13 -57.93
CA SER A 368 -46.74 13.11 -57.04
C SER A 368 -46.35 12.49 -55.71
N VAL A 369 -45.25 12.98 -55.13
CA VAL A 369 -44.84 12.65 -53.77
C VAL A 369 -45.01 13.87 -52.88
N SER A 370 -45.59 13.65 -51.70
CA SER A 370 -45.84 14.68 -50.69
C SER A 370 -45.34 14.21 -49.33
N PHE A 371 -44.73 15.13 -48.57
CA PHE A 371 -44.35 14.89 -47.18
C PHE A 371 -45.34 15.61 -46.28
N MET A 372 -46.02 14.85 -45.43
CA MET A 372 -47.17 15.34 -44.67
C MET A 372 -46.96 15.16 -43.18
N ARG A 373 -47.31 16.17 -42.39
CA ARG A 373 -47.42 16.06 -40.93
C ARG A 373 -48.79 15.51 -40.57
N ILE A 374 -48.86 14.65 -39.58
CA ILE A 374 -50.12 14.30 -38.93
C ILE A 374 -50.42 15.36 -37.87
N VAL A 375 -51.52 16.10 -38.03
CA VAL A 375 -51.91 17.20 -37.14
C VAL A 375 -53.16 16.87 -36.30
N GLY A 376 -53.74 15.70 -36.49
CA GLY A 376 -54.88 15.20 -35.70
C GLY A 376 -55.57 14.01 -36.36
N GLY A 377 -56.65 13.51 -35.74
CA GLY A 377 -57.52 12.47 -36.30
C GLY A 377 -57.79 11.28 -35.37
N ASN A 378 -58.80 10.46 -35.71
CA ASN A 378 -59.26 9.28 -34.97
C ASN A 378 -58.97 8.00 -35.76
N GLN A 379 -59.13 6.81 -35.15
CA GLN A 379 -58.92 5.52 -35.84
C GLN A 379 -59.74 5.46 -37.15
N GLY A 380 -59.05 5.35 -38.30
CA GLY A 380 -59.64 5.34 -39.65
C GLY A 380 -59.54 6.66 -40.44
N ALA A 381 -59.20 7.78 -39.79
CA ALA A 381 -59.11 9.10 -40.44
C ALA A 381 -58.01 10.00 -39.84
N ARG A 382 -57.02 10.45 -40.64
CA ARG A 382 -56.01 11.44 -40.22
C ARG A 382 -56.23 12.80 -40.86
N ILE A 383 -55.99 13.84 -40.08
CA ILE A 383 -55.87 15.21 -40.55
C ILE A 383 -54.38 15.45 -40.84
N VAL A 384 -54.08 15.81 -42.08
CA VAL A 384 -52.71 15.99 -42.55
C VAL A 384 -52.45 17.43 -42.99
N HIS A 385 -51.26 17.95 -42.72
CA HIS A 385 -50.85 19.28 -43.17
C HIS A 385 -49.49 19.18 -43.88
N GLY A 386 -49.26 20.00 -44.90
CA GLY A 386 -47.99 19.96 -45.63
C GLY A 386 -46.82 20.25 -44.70
N ALA A 387 -45.84 19.35 -44.65
CA ALA A 387 -44.51 19.69 -44.18
C ALA A 387 -43.82 20.39 -45.36
N GLY A 388 -43.43 21.66 -45.22
CA GLY A 388 -42.70 22.50 -46.20
C GLY A 388 -42.65 22.01 -47.65
N ALA A 389 -43.34 22.70 -48.56
CA ALA A 389 -43.57 22.26 -49.94
C ALA A 389 -42.29 21.94 -50.76
N ALA A 390 -41.83 20.69 -50.69
CA ALA A 390 -41.05 20.05 -51.74
C ALA A 390 -41.96 19.04 -52.44
N THR A 391 -42.82 19.53 -53.33
CA THR A 391 -43.62 18.69 -54.20
C THR A 391 -42.77 18.32 -55.42
N GLY A 392 -42.17 17.13 -55.40
CA GLY A 392 -41.61 16.52 -56.60
C GLY A 392 -42.76 16.02 -57.46
N GLY A 393 -43.39 16.89 -58.24
CA GLY A 393 -44.41 16.53 -59.20
C GLY A 393 -43.81 16.49 -60.60
N PHE A 394 -43.75 15.31 -61.22
CA PHE A 394 -43.56 15.22 -62.66
C PHE A 394 -44.95 15.29 -63.31
N GLN A 395 -45.25 16.38 -64.02
CA GLN A 395 -46.37 16.41 -64.96
C GLN A 395 -45.92 15.76 -66.26
N GLN A 396 -45.67 14.44 -66.24
CA GLN A 396 -45.56 13.66 -67.46
C GLN A 396 -46.95 13.17 -67.81
N HIS A 397 -47.41 13.42 -69.03
CA HIS A 397 -48.77 13.11 -69.48
C HIS A 397 -48.95 11.63 -69.92
N ASP A 398 -48.18 10.69 -69.36
CA ASP A 398 -48.11 9.30 -69.85
C ASP A 398 -48.02 8.23 -68.73
N ALA A 399 -48.47 7.01 -69.02
CA ALA A 399 -48.26 5.84 -68.15
C ALA A 399 -46.79 5.37 -68.21
N GLY A 400 -46.24 4.86 -67.10
CA GLY A 400 -44.85 4.43 -67.01
C GLY A 400 -44.33 4.26 -65.58
N VAL A 401 -43.02 4.09 -65.44
CA VAL A 401 -42.31 4.06 -64.15
C VAL A 401 -41.79 5.46 -63.84
N TYR A 402 -42.04 5.91 -62.61
CA TYR A 402 -41.67 7.20 -62.07
C TYR A 402 -40.58 7.00 -61.01
N GLN A 403 -39.51 7.78 -61.09
CA GLN A 403 -38.50 7.85 -60.05
C GLN A 403 -38.41 9.29 -59.53
N PHE A 404 -38.65 9.47 -58.23
CA PHE A 404 -38.54 10.74 -57.54
C PHE A 404 -37.28 10.74 -56.71
N ASP A 405 -36.41 11.72 -56.91
CA ASP A 405 -35.18 11.92 -56.15
C ASP A 405 -35.28 13.25 -55.40
N ILE A 406 -35.80 13.21 -54.17
CA ILE A 406 -36.20 14.42 -53.43
C ILE A 406 -35.17 14.71 -52.34
N PRO A 407 -34.57 15.91 -52.28
CA PRO A 407 -33.79 16.36 -51.14
C PRO A 407 -34.67 16.47 -49.90
N VAL A 408 -34.24 15.91 -48.77
CA VAL A 408 -35.05 15.86 -47.54
C VAL A 408 -34.37 16.44 -46.29
N GLU A 409 -33.19 17.02 -46.48
CA GLU A 409 -32.38 17.65 -45.43
C GLU A 409 -33.07 18.81 -44.70
N THR A 410 -34.08 19.43 -45.33
CA THR A 410 -34.85 20.53 -44.73
C THR A 410 -35.98 20.05 -43.80
N PHE A 411 -36.27 18.74 -43.77
CA PHE A 411 -37.32 18.17 -42.92
C PHE A 411 -36.76 17.80 -41.54
N ASN A 412 -36.95 18.71 -40.57
CA ASN A 412 -36.49 18.55 -39.18
C ASN A 412 -37.56 18.02 -38.22
N GLU A 413 -38.53 17.26 -38.75
CA GLU A 413 -39.60 16.70 -37.93
C GLU A 413 -40.09 15.36 -38.52
N PRO A 414 -40.86 14.57 -37.75
CA PRO A 414 -41.48 13.35 -38.26
C PRO A 414 -42.53 13.64 -39.33
N VAL A 415 -42.37 13.06 -40.52
CA VAL A 415 -43.31 13.19 -41.64
C VAL A 415 -43.79 11.82 -42.14
N VAL A 416 -44.97 11.82 -42.75
CA VAL A 416 -45.50 10.72 -43.56
C VAL A 416 -45.14 10.99 -45.01
N ILE A 417 -44.50 10.02 -45.66
CA ILE A 417 -44.29 10.05 -47.11
C ILE A 417 -45.58 9.58 -47.77
N MET A 418 -46.11 10.36 -48.71
CA MET A 418 -47.32 10.04 -49.45
C MET A 418 -47.04 10.06 -50.94
N VAL A 419 -47.55 9.07 -51.65
CA VAL A 419 -47.45 8.98 -53.11
C VAL A 419 -48.86 8.94 -53.68
N ASN A 420 -49.19 9.88 -54.56
CA ASN A 420 -50.48 9.99 -55.21
C ASN A 420 -50.33 9.69 -56.70
N ALA A 421 -51.23 8.88 -57.25
CA ALA A 421 -51.47 8.76 -58.68
C ALA A 421 -52.80 9.43 -59.03
N ASP A 422 -52.75 10.41 -59.92
CA ASP A 422 -53.90 11.12 -60.47
C ASP A 422 -54.07 10.71 -61.94
N ILE A 423 -55.15 10.00 -62.23
CA ILE A 423 -55.47 9.49 -63.57
C ILE A 423 -56.81 10.09 -63.97
N SER A 424 -56.83 10.96 -64.98
CA SER A 424 -57.99 11.74 -65.37
C SER A 424 -58.48 11.40 -66.78
N GLN A 425 -59.80 11.36 -66.96
CA GLN A 425 -60.50 11.16 -68.23
C GLN A 425 -59.96 9.97 -69.06
N VAL A 426 -59.70 8.85 -68.38
CA VAL A 426 -59.29 7.60 -69.02
C VAL A 426 -60.54 6.81 -69.40
N GLN A 427 -60.57 6.29 -70.62
CA GLN A 427 -61.68 5.53 -71.18
C GLN A 427 -61.17 4.21 -71.76
N ARG A 428 -61.85 3.10 -71.47
CA ARG A 428 -61.53 1.80 -72.08
C ARG A 428 -61.75 1.84 -73.59
N ILE A 429 -60.83 1.24 -74.34
CA ILE A 429 -61.01 0.97 -75.78
C ILE A 429 -62.00 -0.21 -75.90
N PRO A 430 -63.06 -0.11 -76.72
CA PRO A 430 -64.05 -1.17 -76.86
C PRO A 430 -63.42 -2.53 -77.22
N GLN A 431 -64.02 -3.61 -76.70
CA GLN A 431 -63.65 -5.02 -77.01
C GLN A 431 -62.23 -5.46 -76.60
N LYS A 432 -61.48 -4.66 -75.83
CA LYS A 432 -60.16 -5.04 -75.28
C LYS A 432 -60.17 -5.02 -73.77
N ASP A 433 -59.48 -5.93 -73.08
CA ASP A 433 -59.39 -5.90 -71.62
C ASP A 433 -58.56 -4.70 -71.16
N ALA A 434 -59.22 -3.77 -70.48
CA ALA A 434 -58.59 -2.56 -69.97
C ALA A 434 -58.02 -2.79 -68.57
N LEU A 435 -56.83 -2.26 -68.35
CA LEU A 435 -56.16 -2.26 -67.06
C LEU A 435 -55.74 -0.83 -66.76
N VAL A 436 -56.11 -0.34 -65.58
CA VAL A 436 -55.57 0.89 -65.02
C VAL A 436 -55.20 0.58 -63.57
N ARG A 437 -53.89 0.50 -63.32
CA ARG A 437 -53.32 0.31 -61.98
C ARG A 437 -52.17 1.28 -61.75
N ALA A 438 -51.92 1.59 -60.49
CA ALA A 438 -50.71 2.28 -60.07
C ALA A 438 -50.18 1.63 -58.79
N GLY A 439 -48.90 1.80 -58.50
CA GLY A 439 -48.27 1.22 -57.32
C GLY A 439 -46.97 1.92 -56.96
N VAL A 440 -46.46 1.63 -55.76
CA VAL A 440 -45.14 2.08 -55.31
C VAL A 440 -44.25 0.86 -55.16
N SER A 441 -43.16 0.82 -55.89
CA SER A 441 -42.25 -0.32 -55.95
C SER A 441 -41.12 -0.22 -54.93
N ARG A 442 -40.64 1.00 -54.63
CA ARG A 442 -39.49 1.20 -53.74
C ARG A 442 -39.53 2.57 -53.07
N VAL A 443 -39.11 2.63 -51.81
CA VAL A 443 -38.81 3.87 -51.08
C VAL A 443 -37.45 3.69 -50.42
N GLU A 444 -36.52 4.60 -50.69
CA GLU A 444 -35.15 4.56 -50.17
C GLU A 444 -34.84 5.88 -49.47
N LEU A 445 -34.23 5.79 -48.29
CA LEU A 445 -33.73 6.94 -47.54
C LEU A 445 -32.21 6.89 -47.59
N ILE A 446 -31.61 7.91 -48.21
CA ILE A 446 -30.19 7.96 -48.51
C ILE A 446 -29.54 8.96 -47.56
N ALA A 447 -28.68 8.45 -46.67
CA ALA A 447 -27.91 9.23 -45.70
C ALA A 447 -26.97 10.22 -46.38
#